data_AF-A0A537PP61-F1
#
_entry.id   AF-A0A537PP61-F1
#
_cell.length_a   1.000
_cell.length_b   1.000
_cell.length_c   1.000
_cell.angle_alpha   90.00
_cell.angle_beta   90.00
_cell.angle_gamma   90.00
#
_symmetry.space_group_name_H-M   'P 1'
#
loop_
_entity.id
_entity.type
_entity.pdbx_description
1 polymer ?
#
loop_
_entity_poly.entity_id
_entity_poly.type
_entity_poly.pdbx_seq_one_letter_code
_entity_poly.pdbx_strand_id
1 'polypeptide(L)'
;MRREADYLLDPHSAVAFAVAEKEGGDRGVPMVVLSTAHPGKFPEAVERAAGIVPRLPAGLADLADRPERMQVLPADQKAVEHFILGASRAAQGAAA
;
A
#
# COMPACT_ATOMS: atom_id res chain seq x y z
N MET A 1 13.25 -9.09 9.77
CA MET A 1 12.99 -7.70 9.31
C MET A 1 13.60 -6.61 10.18
N ARG A 2 14.72 -6.83 10.90
CA ARG A 2 15.44 -5.75 11.64
C ARG A 2 16.88 -6.11 12.08
N ARG A 3 17.54 -7.08 11.44
CA ARG A 3 18.66 -7.79 12.09
C ARG A 3 19.96 -6.99 12.25
N GLU A 4 20.24 -6.02 11.38
CA GLU A 4 21.57 -5.38 11.37
C GLU A 4 21.52 -3.84 11.25
N ALA A 5 20.52 -3.30 10.53
CA ALA A 5 20.45 -1.86 10.21
C ALA A 5 19.35 -1.07 10.96
N ASP A 6 18.69 -1.69 11.96
CA ASP A 6 17.52 -1.17 12.69
C ASP A 6 16.36 -0.64 11.80
N TYR A 7 16.34 -1.03 10.53
CA TYR A 7 15.31 -0.66 9.56
C TYR A 7 14.20 -1.70 9.49
N LEU A 8 12.94 -1.25 9.55
CA LEU A 8 11.76 -2.10 9.48
C LEU A 8 11.19 -2.10 8.05
N LEU A 9 11.19 -3.26 7.42
CA LEU A 9 10.69 -3.45 6.04
C LEU A 9 9.21 -3.85 6.05
N ASP A 10 8.48 -3.40 5.05
CA ASP A 10 7.21 -4.00 4.67
C ASP A 10 7.46 -5.32 3.90
N PRO A 11 6.45 -6.21 3.75
CA PRO A 11 6.63 -7.49 3.07
C PRO A 11 7.16 -7.37 1.63
N HIS A 12 6.75 -6.35 0.86
CA HIS A 12 7.19 -6.16 -0.52
C HIS A 12 8.68 -5.78 -0.58
N SER A 13 9.09 -4.81 0.26
CA SER A 13 10.49 -4.42 0.38
C SER A 13 11.38 -5.58 0.84
N ALA A 14 10.89 -6.42 1.75
CA ALA A 14 11.63 -7.58 2.24
C ALA A 14 11.84 -8.67 1.19
N VAL A 15 10.88 -8.89 0.28
CA VAL A 15 11.05 -9.82 -0.84
C VAL A 15 12.19 -9.35 -1.75
N ALA A 16 12.17 -8.08 -2.16
CA ALA A 16 13.22 -7.53 -3.00
C ALA A 16 14.59 -7.55 -2.31
N PHE A 17 14.63 -7.23 -1.01
CA PHE A 17 15.86 -7.31 -0.21
C PHE A 17 16.42 -8.72 -0.13
N ALA A 18 15.58 -9.73 0.16
CA ALA A 18 16.01 -11.12 0.24
C ALA A 18 16.56 -11.64 -1.10
N VAL A 19 15.95 -11.25 -2.23
CA VAL A 19 16.47 -11.60 -3.57
C VAL A 19 17.81 -10.90 -3.82
N ALA A 20 17.93 -9.61 -3.47
CA ALA A 20 19.18 -8.86 -3.63
C ALA A 20 20.33 -9.47 -2.82
N GLU A 21 20.07 -9.90 -1.58
CA GLU A 21 21.06 -10.61 -0.75
C GLU A 21 21.44 -11.97 -1.33
N LYS A 22 20.46 -12.73 -1.83
CA LYS A 22 20.68 -14.07 -2.36
C LYS A 22 21.45 -14.09 -3.68
N GLU A 23 21.08 -13.23 -4.62
CA GLU A 23 21.63 -13.27 -5.97
C GLU A 23 23.02 -12.61 -6.07
N GLY A 24 23.34 -11.65 -5.19
CA GLY A 24 24.66 -11.04 -5.10
C GLY A 24 25.11 -10.38 -6.40
N GLY A 25 24.91 -9.06 -6.53
CA GLY A 25 25.39 -8.30 -7.69
C GLY A 25 26.92 -8.20 -7.78
N ASP A 26 27.42 -7.60 -8.86
CA ASP A 26 28.82 -7.21 -8.96
C ASP A 26 29.19 -6.30 -7.78
N ARG A 27 30.25 -6.66 -7.05
CA ARG A 27 30.74 -5.92 -5.87
C ARG A 27 31.18 -4.49 -6.22
N GLY A 28 31.48 -4.19 -7.48
CA GLY A 28 31.80 -2.85 -7.96
C GLY A 28 30.57 -1.98 -8.25
N VAL A 29 29.36 -2.55 -8.25
CA VAL A 29 28.12 -1.84 -8.63
C VAL A 29 27.15 -1.78 -7.44
N PRO A 30 26.76 -0.59 -6.98
CA PRO A 30 25.78 -0.46 -5.91
C PRO A 30 24.43 -1.06 -6.27
N MET A 31 23.90 -1.88 -5.37
CA MET A 31 22.53 -2.41 -5.46
C MET A 31 21.55 -1.45 -4.78
N VAL A 32 20.45 -1.14 -5.46
CA VAL A 32 19.37 -0.31 -4.90
C VAL A 32 18.08 -1.13 -4.86
N VAL A 33 17.53 -1.31 -3.65
CA VAL A 33 16.21 -1.93 -3.45
C VAL A 33 15.17 -0.83 -3.31
N LEU A 34 14.12 -0.89 -4.14
CA LEU A 34 12.97 0.01 -4.03
C LEU A 34 12.08 -0.43 -2.87
N SER A 35 11.95 0.43 -1.86
CA SER A 35 10.96 0.22 -0.80
C SER A 35 9.60 0.74 -1.27
N THR A 36 8.71 -0.18 -1.64
CA THR A 36 7.47 0.14 -2.36
C THR A 36 6.29 0.46 -1.44
N ALA A 37 6.39 0.16 -0.14
CA ALA A 37 5.36 0.49 0.82
C ALA A 37 5.91 0.78 2.22
N HIS A 38 5.14 1.56 2.99
CA HIS A 38 5.38 1.75 4.41
C HIS A 38 4.92 0.50 5.21
N PRO A 39 5.66 0.05 6.25
CA PRO A 39 5.29 -1.13 7.06
C PRO A 39 3.88 -1.06 7.65
N GLY A 40 3.44 0.14 8.04
CA GLY A 40 2.09 0.41 8.55
C GLY A 40 0.94 0.08 7.59
N LYS A 41 1.21 -0.19 6.31
CA LYS A 41 0.20 -0.69 5.36
C LYS A 41 -0.07 -2.19 5.51
N PHE A 42 0.85 -2.93 6.14
CA PHE A 42 0.78 -4.38 6.32
C PHE A 42 1.09 -4.79 7.77
N PRO A 43 0.37 -4.24 8.77
CA PRO A 43 0.74 -4.37 10.18
C PRO A 43 0.82 -5.81 10.65
N GLU A 44 -0.14 -6.66 10.26
CA GLU A 44 -0.16 -8.07 10.66
C GLU A 44 1.04 -8.86 10.13
N ALA A 45 1.44 -8.63 8.87
CA ALA A 45 2.58 -9.32 8.27
C ALA A 45 3.89 -8.93 8.98
N VAL A 46 4.02 -7.64 9.29
CA VAL A 46 5.18 -7.08 10.00
C VAL A 46 5.23 -7.59 11.44
N GLU A 47 4.10 -7.60 12.15
CA GLU A 47 4.01 -8.11 13.52
C GLU A 47 4.37 -9.59 13.61
N ARG A 48 3.85 -10.44 12.71
CA ARG A 48 4.22 -11.86 12.68
C ARG A 48 5.71 -12.08 12.42
N ALA A 49 6.33 -11.26 11.59
CA ALA A 49 7.73 -11.44 11.17
C ALA A 49 8.76 -10.79 12.11
N ALA A 50 8.36 -9.72 12.82
CA ALA A 50 9.28 -8.88 13.60
C ALA A 50 8.85 -8.66 15.05
N GLY A 51 7.64 -9.07 15.45
CA GLY A 51 7.08 -8.81 16.79
C GLY A 51 6.77 -7.34 17.06
N ILE A 52 6.73 -6.50 16.01
CA ILE A 52 6.50 -5.06 16.09
C ILE A 52 5.21 -4.72 15.37
N VAL A 53 4.30 -4.01 16.04
CA VAL A 53 3.14 -3.39 15.40
C VAL A 53 3.57 -2.03 14.84
N PRO A 54 3.69 -1.88 13.50
CA PRO A 54 4.12 -0.62 12.91
C PRO A 54 3.04 0.45 13.07
N ARG A 55 3.42 1.63 13.57
CA ARG A 55 2.53 2.80 13.63
C ARG A 55 2.48 3.51 12.28
N LEU A 56 1.34 4.11 11.95
CA LEU A 56 1.26 5.05 10.84
C LEU A 56 2.08 6.32 11.16
N PRO A 57 2.58 7.04 10.13
CA PRO A 57 3.20 8.34 10.31
C PRO A 57 2.26 9.31 11.05
N ALA A 58 2.83 10.28 11.78
CA ALA A 58 2.06 11.18 12.65
C ALA A 58 0.88 11.88 11.95
N GLY A 59 1.04 12.30 10.69
CA GLY A 59 -0.03 12.93 9.90
C GLY A 59 -1.17 12.00 9.45
N LEU A 60 -1.03 10.70 9.69
CA LEU A 60 -2.02 9.65 9.38
C LEU A 60 -2.43 8.86 10.64
N ALA A 61 -2.05 9.32 11.83
CA ALA A 61 -2.29 8.56 13.07
C ALA A 61 -3.78 8.37 13.38
N ASP A 62 -4.63 9.31 12.98
CA ASP A 62 -6.09 9.30 13.15
C ASP A 62 -6.82 8.69 11.94
N LEU A 63 -6.11 8.23 10.91
CA LEU A 63 -6.72 7.85 9.63
C LEU A 63 -7.82 6.79 9.78
N ALA A 64 -7.63 5.83 10.68
CA ALA A 64 -8.58 4.75 10.94
C ALA A 64 -9.85 5.23 11.68
N ASP A 65 -9.79 6.38 12.35
CA ASP A 65 -10.90 6.94 13.12
C ASP A 65 -11.77 7.89 12.27
N ARG A 66 -11.33 8.23 11.05
CA ARG A 66 -12.07 9.13 10.16
C ARG A 66 -13.28 8.42 9.55
N PRO A 67 -14.42 9.11 9.38
CA PRO A 67 -15.60 8.51 8.78
C PRO A 67 -15.34 8.13 7.32
N GLU A 68 -15.63 6.89 6.98
CA GLU A 68 -15.59 6.42 5.60
C GLU A 68 -16.82 6.92 4.81
N ARG A 69 -16.59 7.31 3.56
CA ARG A 69 -17.65 7.68 2.61
C ARG A 69 -17.52 6.85 1.34
N MET A 70 -18.29 5.77 1.27
CA MET A 70 -18.33 4.85 0.13
C MET A 70 -19.76 4.42 -0.20
N GLN A 71 -19.99 4.04 -1.46
CA GLN A 71 -21.23 3.42 -1.91
C GLN A 71 -20.93 1.97 -2.27
N VAL A 72 -21.64 1.02 -1.65
CA VAL A 72 -21.56 -0.39 -2.02
C VAL A 72 -22.41 -0.63 -3.27
N LEU A 73 -21.82 -1.28 -4.26
CA LEU A 73 -22.46 -1.67 -5.52
C LEU A 73 -22.33 -3.19 -5.71
N PRO A 74 -23.28 -3.85 -6.40
CA PRO A 74 -23.11 -5.23 -6.81
C PRO A 74 -21.94 -5.35 -7.80
N ALA A 75 -21.33 -6.53 -7.88
CA ALA A 75 -20.32 -6.88 -8.88
C ALA A 75 -20.97 -7.08 -10.26
N ASP A 76 -21.62 -6.03 -10.77
CA ASP A 76 -22.34 -5.98 -12.03
C ASP A 76 -21.90 -4.76 -12.83
N GLN A 77 -21.58 -4.96 -14.10
CA GLN A 77 -21.07 -3.89 -14.97
C GLN A 77 -22.07 -2.74 -15.11
N LYS A 78 -23.36 -3.04 -15.34
CA LYS A 78 -24.38 -2.01 -15.57
C LYS A 78 -24.64 -1.17 -14.33
N ALA A 79 -24.60 -1.79 -13.15
CA ALA A 79 -24.73 -1.09 -11.87
C ALA A 79 -23.59 -0.08 -11.66
N VAL A 80 -22.35 -0.45 -11.99
CA VAL A 80 -21.19 0.46 -11.91
C VAL A 80 -21.30 1.59 -12.94
N GLU A 81 -21.62 1.27 -14.19
CA GLU A 81 -21.82 2.27 -15.25
C GLU A 81 -22.90 3.28 -14.89
N HIS A 82 -24.06 2.81 -14.41
CA HIS A 82 -25.17 3.68 -14.02
C HIS A 82 -24.78 4.61 -12.87
N PHE A 83 -24.08 4.10 -11.85
CA PHE A 83 -23.59 4.91 -10.74
C PHE A 83 -22.62 6.00 -11.22
N ILE A 84 -21.67 5.66 -12.09
CA ILE A 84 -20.71 6.62 -12.65
C ILE A 84 -21.45 7.69 -13.46
N LEU A 85 -22.37 7.31 -14.33
CA LEU A 85 -23.14 8.26 -15.16
C LEU A 85 -23.99 9.20 -14.31
N GLY A 86 -24.63 8.69 -13.24
CA GLY A 86 -25.41 9.51 -12.32
C GLY A 86 -24.59 10.53 -11.52
N ALA A 87 -23.34 10.18 -11.17
CA ALA A 87 -22.45 11.05 -10.40
C ALA A 87 -21.55 11.96 -11.26
N SER A 88 -21.41 11.66 -12.55
CA SER A 88 -20.47 12.36 -13.44
C SER A 88 -21.03 13.69 -13.94
N ARG A 89 -20.32 14.78 -13.62
CA ARG A 89 -20.59 16.10 -14.22
C ARG A 89 -20.37 16.12 -15.74
N ALA A 90 -19.48 15.28 -16.26
CA ALA A 90 -19.22 15.20 -17.70
C ALA A 90 -20.42 14.64 -18.48
N ALA A 91 -21.18 13.71 -17.87
CA ALA A 91 -22.40 13.17 -18.48
C ALA A 91 -23.57 14.17 -18.43
N GLN A 92 -23.64 14.99 -17.37
CA GLN A 92 -24.69 16.00 -17.19
C GLN A 92 -24.56 17.18 -18.16
N GLY A 93 -23.32 17.59 -18.49
CA GLY A 93 -23.07 18.67 -19.45
C GLY A 93 -23.34 18.30 -20.91
N ALA A 94 -23.43 17.01 -21.25
CA ALA A 94 -23.78 16.55 -22.59
C ALA A 94 -25.31 16.48 -22.82
N ALA A 95 -26.11 16.63 -21.75
CA ALA A 95 -27.56 16.62 -21.79
C ALA A 95 -28.19 18.04 -21.76
N ALA A 96 -27.35 19.09 -21.75
CA ALA A 96 -27.73 20.50 -21.83
C ALA A 96 -27.33 21.08 -23.20
#